data_AF-A0A7C5DSY6-F1
#
_entry.id   AF-A0A7C5DSY6-F1
#
_cell.length_a   1.000
_cell.length_b   1.000
_cell.length_c   1.000
_cell.angle_alpha   90.00
_cell.angle_beta   90.00
_cell.angle_gamma   90.00
#
_symmetry.space_group_name_H-M   'P 1'
#
loop_
_entity.id
_entity.type
_entity.pdbx_description
1 polymer ?
#
loop_
_entity_poly.entity_id
_entity_poly.type
_entity_poly.pdbx_seq_one_letter_code
_entity_poly.pdbx_strand_id
1 'polypeptide(L)'
;METTQDFSTIGKRVPKLDAVDKATGRAQYIQDVKLPGMLYGKILYSKYPHARIVKIDVSRAEKLSGVRVVLTGEDIPNFRMGVYKDNPPLKAGKVRSYRDEVAAVAATDLEIAKTAIDLIEVTYQALPSVFDPITAMQPDAPLVHENHKTNILKMPCKLRYGDVKTARKEAAHVIEKRFTTTWVTHCCLSASGAIAEFDNANNLTVHTNTQIPSLAQKDFKGTLKALGIPDKRVRVIKPVIGGGFGSKLDTYAYEHVAILLAWRARRPVKILFDREEEFIATST
;
A
#
# COMPACT_ATOMS: atom_id res chain seq x y z
N MET A 1 32.29 -14.59 32.79
CA MET A 1 31.75 -14.08 34.05
C MET A 1 30.30 -13.71 33.81
N GLU A 2 29.37 -14.58 34.17
CA GLU A 2 27.95 -14.25 34.20
C GLU A 2 27.70 -13.34 35.40
N THR A 3 27.67 -12.04 35.16
CA THR A 3 27.00 -11.12 36.07
C THR A 3 25.51 -11.20 35.75
N THR A 4 24.78 -12.14 36.34
CA THR A 4 23.32 -12.06 36.42
C THR A 4 22.96 -10.95 37.40
N GLN A 5 23.14 -9.69 36.97
CA GLN A 5 22.65 -8.54 37.70
C GLN A 5 21.13 -8.67 37.79
N ASP A 6 20.61 -8.71 39.02
CA ASP A 6 19.18 -8.77 39.27
C ASP A 6 18.59 -7.37 39.15
N PHE A 7 18.10 -7.03 37.97
CA PHE A 7 17.46 -5.75 37.70
C PHE A 7 16.02 -5.71 38.23
N SER A 8 15.58 -4.55 38.70
CA SER A 8 14.20 -4.36 39.20
C SER A 8 13.11 -4.60 38.15
N THR A 9 13.44 -4.44 36.86
CA THR A 9 12.46 -4.49 35.75
C THR A 9 12.94 -5.27 34.53
N ILE A 10 14.23 -5.20 34.18
CA ILE A 10 14.79 -5.90 33.01
C ILE A 10 14.75 -7.42 33.25
N GLY A 11 14.20 -8.16 32.28
CA GLY A 11 14.05 -9.63 32.38
C GLY A 11 12.87 -10.10 33.24
N LYS A 12 12.08 -9.18 33.82
CA LYS A 12 10.91 -9.52 34.64
C LYS A 12 9.64 -9.64 33.79
N ARG A 13 8.70 -10.49 34.24
CA ARG A 13 7.37 -10.65 33.61
C ARG A 13 6.46 -9.49 34.00
N VAL A 14 6.62 -8.35 33.34
CA VAL A 14 5.80 -7.15 33.59
C VAL A 14 4.70 -7.05 32.51
N PRO A 15 3.42 -6.84 32.90
CA PRO A 15 2.37 -6.55 31.93
C PRO A 15 2.70 -5.33 31.08
N LYS A 16 2.36 -5.37 29.79
CA LYS A 16 2.55 -4.22 28.90
C LYS A 16 1.67 -3.06 29.36
N LEU A 17 2.18 -1.83 29.21
CA LEU A 17 1.44 -0.61 29.57
C LEU A 17 0.10 -0.48 28.86
N ASP A 18 -0.01 -1.01 27.62
CA ASP A 18 -1.20 -0.97 26.80
C ASP A 18 -2.10 -2.23 26.93
N ALA A 19 -1.84 -3.11 27.90
CA ALA A 19 -2.54 -4.38 28.04
C ALA A 19 -4.01 -4.20 28.47
N VAL A 20 -4.27 -3.33 29.46
CA VAL A 20 -5.62 -3.13 30.01
C VAL A 20 -6.57 -2.60 28.94
N ASP A 21 -6.14 -1.62 28.15
CA ASP A 21 -6.99 -1.04 27.10
C ASP A 21 -7.34 -2.05 26.01
N LYS A 22 -6.41 -2.96 25.68
CA LYS A 22 -6.66 -4.04 24.71
C LYS A 22 -7.60 -5.10 25.27
N ALA A 23 -7.39 -5.52 26.51
CA ALA A 23 -8.20 -6.55 27.16
C ALA A 23 -9.63 -6.09 27.43
N THR A 24 -9.86 -4.79 27.60
CA THR A 24 -11.17 -4.21 27.91
C THR A 24 -11.89 -3.62 26.70
N GLY A 25 -11.30 -3.68 25.50
CA GLY A 25 -11.88 -3.10 24.28
C GLY A 25 -11.82 -1.57 24.20
N ARG A 26 -11.07 -0.90 25.09
CA ARG A 26 -10.87 0.56 25.06
C ARG A 26 -9.87 1.00 23.99
N ALA A 27 -8.94 0.11 23.61
CA ALA A 27 -7.96 0.34 22.56
C ALA A 27 -8.64 0.68 21.24
N GLN A 28 -8.32 1.85 20.67
CA GLN A 28 -8.86 2.30 19.38
C GLN A 28 -7.93 1.88 18.24
N TYR A 29 -8.42 0.98 17.39
CA TYR A 29 -7.77 0.60 16.14
C TYR A 29 -8.32 1.45 14.98
N ILE A 30 -7.72 1.34 13.79
CA ILE A 30 -8.13 2.15 12.63
C ILE A 30 -9.60 1.97 12.25
N GLN A 31 -10.16 0.76 12.41
CA GLN A 31 -11.57 0.48 12.14
C GLN A 31 -12.51 1.24 13.10
N ASP A 32 -12.07 1.54 14.32
CA ASP A 32 -12.87 2.20 15.36
C ASP A 32 -12.87 3.73 15.21
N VAL A 33 -11.83 4.29 14.61
CA VAL A 33 -11.72 5.75 14.41
C VAL A 33 -12.83 6.25 13.49
N LYS A 34 -13.59 7.23 13.98
CA LYS A 34 -14.63 7.97 13.25
C LYS A 34 -14.38 9.47 13.40
N LEU A 35 -14.47 10.19 12.28
CA LEU A 35 -14.37 11.66 12.26
C LEU A 35 -15.71 12.28 11.85
N PRO A 36 -16.07 13.46 12.38
CA PRO A 36 -17.30 14.15 11.98
C PRO A 36 -17.36 14.39 10.47
N GLY A 37 -18.49 14.03 9.85
CA GLY A 37 -18.69 14.24 8.42
C GLY A 37 -17.79 13.41 7.51
N MET A 38 -17.13 12.37 8.02
CA MET A 38 -16.30 11.46 7.23
C MET A 38 -17.09 10.76 6.11
N LEU A 39 -16.44 10.55 4.97
CA LEU A 39 -16.89 9.73 3.86
C LEU A 39 -16.18 8.38 3.86
N TYR A 40 -16.78 7.39 3.21
CA TYR A 40 -16.22 6.06 3.02
C TYR A 40 -15.68 5.93 1.61
N GLY A 41 -14.40 5.58 1.49
CA GLY A 41 -13.72 5.37 0.23
C GLY A 41 -13.55 3.90 -0.11
N LYS A 42 -13.65 3.59 -1.40
CA LYS A 42 -13.34 2.25 -1.96
C LYS A 42 -12.53 2.42 -3.24
N ILE A 43 -11.77 1.39 -3.59
CA ILE A 43 -10.87 1.35 -4.75
C ILE A 43 -11.34 0.24 -5.68
N LEU A 44 -11.41 0.56 -6.97
CA LEU A 44 -11.60 -0.43 -8.03
C LEU A 44 -10.23 -0.95 -8.42
N TYR A 45 -10.04 -2.27 -8.30
CA TYR A 45 -8.81 -2.95 -8.72
C TYR A 45 -8.94 -3.52 -10.14
N SER A 46 -7.79 -3.70 -10.79
CA SER A 46 -7.71 -4.29 -12.12
C SER A 46 -8.23 -5.73 -12.14
N LYS A 47 -9.01 -6.07 -13.18
CA LYS A 47 -9.37 -7.47 -13.47
C LYS A 47 -8.29 -8.23 -14.24
N TYR A 48 -7.26 -7.54 -14.71
CA TYR A 48 -6.22 -8.10 -15.57
C TYR A 48 -4.82 -7.97 -14.95
N PRO A 49 -3.96 -8.99 -15.08
CA PRO A 49 -2.57 -8.92 -14.64
C PRO A 49 -1.71 -8.01 -15.52
N HIS A 50 -2.03 -7.86 -16.80
CA HIS A 50 -1.36 -6.90 -17.68
C HIS A 50 -2.33 -6.49 -18.79
N ALA A 51 -2.67 -5.21 -18.88
CA ALA A 51 -3.58 -4.69 -19.90
C ALA A 51 -3.43 -3.19 -20.10
N ARG A 52 -3.74 -2.70 -21.31
CA ARG A 52 -3.98 -1.28 -21.54
C ARG A 52 -5.39 -0.92 -21.08
N ILE A 53 -5.51 0.21 -20.40
CA ILE A 53 -6.80 0.82 -20.07
C ILE A 53 -7.21 1.63 -21.29
N VAL A 54 -8.25 1.19 -22.00
CA VAL A 54 -8.76 1.88 -23.20
C VAL A 54 -9.72 3.00 -22.81
N LYS A 55 -10.59 2.72 -21.85
CA LYS A 55 -11.60 3.68 -21.34
C LYS A 55 -11.98 3.31 -19.92
N ILE A 56 -12.17 4.33 -19.08
CA ILE A 56 -12.85 4.21 -17.78
C ILE A 56 -14.13 5.05 -17.87
N ASP A 57 -15.29 4.43 -17.69
CA ASP A 57 -16.58 5.12 -17.61
C ASP A 57 -17.05 5.18 -16.15
N VAL A 58 -17.06 6.38 -15.59
CA VAL A 58 -17.47 6.65 -14.21
C VAL A 58 -18.87 7.25 -14.12
N SER A 59 -19.54 7.49 -15.26
CA SER A 59 -20.74 8.33 -15.33
C SER A 59 -21.92 7.80 -14.50
N ARG A 60 -22.04 6.48 -14.37
CA ARG A 60 -23.06 5.83 -13.54
C ARG A 60 -22.75 5.96 -12.05
N ALA A 61 -21.48 5.80 -11.67
CA ALA A 61 -21.03 5.96 -10.29
C ALA A 61 -21.19 7.41 -9.81
N GLU A 62 -20.86 8.39 -10.64
CA GLU A 62 -21.01 9.81 -10.31
C GLU A 62 -22.47 10.24 -10.10
N LYS A 63 -23.41 9.63 -10.81
CA LYS A 63 -24.85 9.90 -10.69
C LYS A 63 -25.50 9.19 -9.50
N LEU A 64 -24.81 8.24 -8.85
CA LEU A 64 -25.36 7.50 -7.72
C LEU A 64 -25.51 8.44 -6.51
N SER A 65 -26.73 8.53 -5.97
CA SER A 65 -27.01 9.34 -4.79
C SER A 65 -26.13 8.93 -3.61
N GLY A 66 -25.48 9.91 -2.98
CA GLY A 66 -24.55 9.70 -1.86
C GLY A 66 -23.08 9.60 -2.27
N VAL A 67 -22.76 9.38 -3.55
CA VAL A 67 -21.39 9.53 -4.06
C VAL A 67 -21.02 11.01 -4.09
N ARG A 68 -19.82 11.34 -3.62
CA ARG A 68 -19.32 12.73 -3.53
C ARG A 68 -18.14 12.98 -4.45
N VAL A 69 -17.29 11.97 -4.63
CA VAL A 69 -16.12 12.04 -5.48
C VAL A 69 -15.92 10.69 -6.14
N VAL A 70 -15.60 10.72 -7.43
CA VAL A 70 -14.96 9.63 -8.16
C VAL A 70 -13.64 10.16 -8.71
N LEU A 71 -12.56 9.38 -8.62
CA LEU A 71 -11.26 9.69 -9.17
C LEU A 71 -10.77 8.52 -10.03
N THR A 72 -10.19 8.85 -11.17
CA THR A 72 -9.42 7.93 -12.02
C THR A 72 -7.96 8.35 -12.03
N GLY A 73 -7.11 7.58 -12.71
CA GLY A 73 -5.72 7.98 -12.95
C GLY A 73 -5.56 9.29 -13.74
N GLU A 74 -6.61 9.76 -14.42
CA GLU A 74 -6.60 11.03 -15.17
C GLU A 74 -6.90 12.24 -14.29
N ASP A 75 -7.55 12.03 -13.14
CA ASP A 75 -7.99 13.10 -12.23
C ASP A 75 -6.94 13.47 -11.17
N ILE A 76 -5.80 12.78 -11.15
CA ILE A 76 -4.80 12.91 -10.09
C ILE A 76 -3.47 13.45 -10.63
N PRO A 77 -2.69 14.18 -9.82
CA PRO A 77 -1.36 14.60 -10.23
C PRO A 77 -0.48 13.38 -10.56
N ASN A 78 0.37 13.53 -11.58
CA ASN A 78 1.30 12.48 -11.96
C ASN A 78 2.49 12.42 -10.99
N PHE A 79 2.35 11.64 -9.93
CA PHE A 79 3.45 11.28 -9.03
C PHE A 79 3.54 9.76 -8.85
N ARG A 80 4.70 9.32 -8.37
CA ARG A 80 5.00 7.90 -8.16
C ARG A 80 5.43 7.64 -6.72
N MET A 81 5.07 6.48 -6.24
CA MET A 81 5.23 5.97 -4.87
C MET A 81 6.17 4.76 -4.89
N GLY A 82 6.46 4.22 -3.70
CA GLY A 82 7.34 3.07 -3.54
C GLY A 82 8.83 3.43 -3.67
N VAL A 83 9.67 2.42 -3.44
CA VAL A 83 11.14 2.55 -3.43
C VAL A 83 11.67 2.94 -4.81
N TYR A 84 11.13 2.35 -5.89
CA TYR A 84 11.55 2.61 -7.27
C TYR A 84 10.88 3.81 -7.93
N LYS A 85 9.90 4.45 -7.26
CA LYS A 85 9.12 5.57 -7.80
C LYS A 85 8.54 5.24 -9.18
N ASP A 86 7.95 4.06 -9.30
CA ASP A 86 7.35 3.52 -10.52
C ASP A 86 5.83 3.33 -10.40
N ASN A 87 5.28 3.36 -9.17
CA ASN A 87 3.89 3.06 -8.90
C ASN A 87 3.04 4.33 -8.68
N PRO A 88 2.07 4.72 -9.54
CA PRO A 88 1.11 5.78 -9.20
C PRO A 88 0.01 5.30 -8.23
N PRO A 89 -0.68 6.22 -7.52
CA PRO A 89 -1.83 5.89 -6.68
C PRO A 89 -3.01 5.28 -7.43
N LEU A 90 -3.28 5.74 -8.66
CA LEU A 90 -4.28 5.18 -9.58
C LEU A 90 -3.65 5.05 -10.97
N LYS A 91 -3.92 3.94 -11.66
CA LYS A 91 -3.36 3.65 -12.98
C LYS A 91 -4.14 4.41 -14.05
N ALA A 92 -3.39 5.11 -14.90
CA ALA A 92 -3.85 5.59 -16.19
C ALA A 92 -3.12 4.86 -17.31
N GLY A 93 -3.85 4.52 -18.38
CA GLY A 93 -3.32 3.93 -19.61
C GLY A 93 -2.90 2.46 -19.53
N LYS A 94 -2.32 1.97 -18.42
CA LYS A 94 -1.87 0.57 -18.31
C LYS A 94 -1.86 0.04 -16.87
N VAL A 95 -2.39 -1.16 -16.69
CA VAL A 95 -2.26 -1.99 -15.48
C VAL A 95 -1.19 -3.07 -15.69
N ARG A 96 -0.42 -3.37 -14.65
CA ARG A 96 0.72 -4.30 -14.59
C ARG A 96 0.54 -5.39 -13.54
N SER A 97 -0.58 -5.37 -12.83
CA SER A 97 -0.96 -6.37 -11.84
C SER A 97 -2.49 -6.42 -11.73
N TYR A 98 -3.03 -7.57 -11.32
CA TYR A 98 -4.45 -7.66 -10.91
C TYR A 98 -4.72 -6.87 -9.61
N ARG A 99 -3.66 -6.41 -8.95
CA ARG A 99 -3.70 -5.60 -7.73
C ARG A 99 -3.70 -4.09 -8.02
N ASP A 100 -3.56 -3.70 -9.29
CA ASP A 100 -3.45 -2.30 -9.66
C ASP A 100 -4.74 -1.53 -9.41
N GLU A 101 -4.62 -0.38 -8.77
CA GLU A 101 -5.72 0.52 -8.44
C GLU A 101 -6.09 1.35 -9.68
N VAL A 102 -7.35 1.33 -10.11
CA VAL A 102 -7.78 1.90 -11.39
C VAL A 102 -8.63 3.14 -11.21
N ALA A 103 -9.56 3.07 -10.26
CA ALA A 103 -10.43 4.18 -9.88
C ALA A 103 -10.70 4.12 -8.37
N ALA A 104 -11.16 5.22 -7.81
CA ALA A 104 -11.57 5.29 -6.42
C ALA A 104 -12.79 6.18 -6.24
N VAL A 105 -13.61 5.87 -5.24
CA VAL A 105 -14.82 6.62 -4.92
C VAL A 105 -14.78 7.06 -3.47
N ALA A 106 -15.47 8.15 -3.15
CA ALA A 106 -15.83 8.51 -1.78
C ALA A 106 -17.34 8.78 -1.70
N ALA A 107 -18.04 8.09 -0.80
CA ALA A 107 -19.47 8.20 -0.61
C ALA A 107 -19.86 8.43 0.87
N THR A 108 -21.10 8.83 1.11
CA THR A 108 -21.62 9.08 2.46
C THR A 108 -21.81 7.83 3.30
N ASP A 109 -21.84 6.66 2.67
CA ASP A 109 -22.01 5.36 3.29
C ASP A 109 -21.13 4.30 2.60
N LEU A 110 -20.75 3.26 3.34
CA LEU A 110 -19.87 2.19 2.83
C LEU A 110 -20.55 1.36 1.72
N GLU A 111 -21.83 1.04 1.85
CA GLU A 111 -22.54 0.23 0.85
C GLU A 111 -22.78 1.04 -0.43
N ILE A 112 -22.97 2.36 -0.31
CA ILE A 112 -23.00 3.25 -1.47
C ILE A 112 -21.63 3.28 -2.16
N ALA A 113 -20.52 3.35 -1.39
CA ALA A 113 -19.19 3.30 -1.97
C ALA A 113 -18.93 1.97 -2.71
N LYS A 114 -19.34 0.83 -2.14
CA LYS A 114 -19.24 -0.48 -2.81
C LYS A 114 -20.07 -0.52 -4.10
N THR A 115 -21.33 -0.11 -4.02
CA THR A 115 -22.23 -0.03 -5.19
C THR A 115 -21.65 0.87 -6.28
N ALA A 116 -21.05 2.01 -5.90
CA ALA A 116 -20.42 2.93 -6.85
C ALA A 116 -19.25 2.28 -7.60
N ILE A 117 -18.43 1.47 -6.93
CA ILE A 117 -17.34 0.71 -7.58
C ILE A 117 -17.89 -0.25 -8.63
N ASP A 118 -19.00 -0.95 -8.34
CA ASP A 118 -19.63 -1.88 -9.28
C ASP A 118 -20.24 -1.19 -10.51
N LEU A 119 -20.52 0.11 -10.41
CA LEU A 119 -21.05 0.93 -11.51
C LEU A 119 -19.96 1.50 -12.42
N ILE A 120 -18.67 1.39 -12.05
CA ILE A 120 -17.56 1.85 -12.89
C ILE A 120 -17.24 0.78 -13.93
N GLU A 121 -17.29 1.17 -15.21
CA GLU A 121 -17.02 0.26 -16.33
C GLU A 121 -15.65 0.56 -16.91
N VAL A 122 -14.76 -0.43 -16.92
CA VAL A 122 -13.41 -0.29 -17.47
C VAL A 122 -13.24 -1.20 -18.67
N THR A 123 -12.91 -0.61 -19.82
CA THR A 123 -12.58 -1.33 -21.04
C THR A 123 -11.07 -1.56 -21.09
N TYR A 124 -10.67 -2.83 -21.18
CA TYR A 124 -9.27 -3.25 -21.23
C TYR A 124 -8.92 -3.85 -22.58
N GLN A 125 -7.66 -3.66 -23.00
CA GLN A 125 -7.02 -4.48 -24.02
C GLN A 125 -5.93 -5.31 -23.33
N ALA A 126 -6.15 -6.62 -23.22
CA ALA A 126 -5.21 -7.53 -22.57
C ALA A 126 -3.83 -7.52 -23.26
N LEU A 127 -2.78 -7.62 -22.46
CA LEU A 127 -1.40 -7.70 -22.91
C LEU A 127 -0.76 -9.03 -22.46
N PRO A 128 0.25 -9.53 -23.19
CA PRO A 128 1.03 -10.68 -22.76
C PRO A 128 1.58 -10.47 -21.33
N SER A 129 1.35 -11.43 -20.44
CA SER A 129 1.71 -11.36 -19.03
C SER A 129 2.84 -12.32 -18.69
N VAL A 130 3.62 -12.01 -17.68
CA VAL A 130 4.67 -12.87 -17.12
C VAL A 130 4.38 -13.16 -15.65
N PHE A 131 4.53 -14.42 -15.24
CA PHE A 131 4.18 -14.88 -13.88
C PHE A 131 5.33 -15.58 -13.17
N ASP A 132 6.45 -15.80 -13.87
CA ASP A 132 7.64 -16.44 -13.33
C ASP A 132 8.85 -15.51 -13.54
N PRO A 133 9.65 -15.22 -12.49
CA PRO A 133 10.78 -14.30 -12.61
C PRO A 133 11.85 -14.80 -13.59
N ILE A 134 12.10 -16.12 -13.69
CA ILE A 134 13.12 -16.67 -14.58
C ILE A 134 12.72 -16.46 -16.05
N THR A 135 11.45 -16.67 -16.35
CA THR A 135 10.83 -16.40 -17.65
C THR A 135 10.85 -14.91 -17.94
N ALA A 136 10.47 -14.06 -16.97
CA ALA A 136 10.48 -12.61 -17.14
C ALA A 136 11.87 -12.04 -17.46
N MET A 137 12.94 -12.70 -17.03
CA MET A 137 14.33 -12.30 -17.31
C MET A 137 14.81 -12.64 -18.72
N GLN A 138 14.07 -13.43 -19.50
CA GLN A 138 14.50 -13.80 -20.86
C GLN A 138 14.45 -12.58 -21.80
N PRO A 139 15.35 -12.49 -22.80
CA PRO A 139 15.45 -11.33 -23.69
C PRO A 139 14.18 -11.03 -24.50
N ASP A 140 13.37 -12.05 -24.77
CA ASP A 140 12.13 -12.01 -25.55
C ASP A 140 10.86 -11.94 -24.70
N ALA A 141 11.01 -11.95 -23.36
CA ALA A 141 9.87 -11.90 -22.45
C ALA A 141 9.11 -10.56 -22.57
N PRO A 142 7.77 -10.58 -22.43
CA PRO A 142 6.99 -9.35 -22.35
C PRO A 142 7.53 -8.42 -21.26
N LEU A 143 7.80 -7.16 -21.62
CA LEU A 143 8.28 -6.16 -20.67
C LEU A 143 7.12 -5.58 -19.86
N VAL A 144 7.22 -5.65 -18.53
CA VAL A 144 6.26 -5.04 -17.61
C VAL A 144 6.39 -3.50 -17.64
N HIS A 145 7.65 -3.03 -17.72
CA HIS A 145 8.00 -1.63 -17.90
C HIS A 145 8.86 -1.47 -19.17
N GLU A 146 8.22 -1.12 -20.29
CA GLU A 146 8.86 -1.02 -21.61
C GLU A 146 10.04 -0.04 -21.61
N ASN A 147 9.90 1.07 -20.88
CA ASN A 147 10.94 2.10 -20.74
C ASN A 147 12.24 1.56 -20.11
N HIS A 148 12.19 0.44 -19.40
CA HIS A 148 13.37 -0.16 -18.74
C HIS A 148 14.14 -1.07 -19.69
N LYS A 149 13.53 -1.51 -20.81
CA LYS A 149 14.11 -2.45 -21.79
C LYS A 149 14.49 -3.83 -21.22
N THR A 150 14.15 -4.11 -19.96
CA THR A 150 14.36 -5.38 -19.27
C THR A 150 13.43 -5.46 -18.06
N ASN A 151 13.06 -6.68 -17.66
CA ASN A 151 12.37 -6.92 -16.39
C ASN A 151 13.36 -7.10 -15.21
N ILE A 152 14.67 -7.03 -15.44
CA ILE A 152 15.68 -7.11 -14.38
C ILE A 152 15.83 -5.76 -13.70
N LEU A 153 15.39 -5.66 -12.45
CA LEU A 153 15.61 -4.48 -11.62
C LEU A 153 17.11 -4.29 -11.33
N LYS A 154 17.58 -3.04 -11.42
CA LYS A 154 18.97 -2.67 -11.11
C LYS A 154 19.21 -2.58 -9.60
N MET A 155 19.14 -3.72 -8.91
CA MET A 155 19.41 -3.85 -7.48
C MET A 155 20.46 -4.93 -7.21
N PRO A 156 21.73 -4.68 -7.55
CA PRO A 156 22.78 -5.68 -7.41
C PRO A 156 23.10 -5.93 -5.92
N CYS A 157 22.63 -7.04 -5.37
CA CYS A 157 23.12 -7.56 -4.10
C CYS A 157 24.29 -8.50 -4.38
N LYS A 158 25.51 -7.95 -4.50
CA LYS A 158 26.75 -8.74 -4.68
C LYS A 158 27.53 -8.77 -3.38
N LEU A 159 27.41 -9.86 -2.62
CA LEU A 159 28.30 -10.14 -1.50
C LEU A 159 29.54 -10.88 -2.02
N ARG A 160 30.70 -10.25 -1.93
CA ARG A 160 32.00 -10.88 -2.26
C ARG A 160 32.89 -10.79 -1.02
N TYR A 161 33.34 -11.94 -0.54
CA TYR A 161 34.21 -12.02 0.63
C TYR A 161 35.19 -13.18 0.47
N GLY A 162 36.49 -12.87 0.54
CA GLY A 162 37.56 -13.83 0.31
C GLY A 162 37.68 -14.37 -1.13
N ASP A 163 38.53 -15.37 -1.31
CA ASP A 163 38.68 -16.10 -2.57
C ASP A 163 37.85 -17.40 -2.57
N VAL A 164 36.59 -17.26 -2.97
CA VAL A 164 35.63 -18.37 -3.07
C VAL A 164 36.10 -19.43 -4.08
N LYS A 165 36.87 -19.05 -5.12
CA LYS A 165 37.33 -20.02 -6.13
C LYS A 165 38.40 -20.95 -5.55
N THR A 166 39.34 -20.40 -4.81
CA THR A 166 40.39 -21.18 -4.14
C THR A 166 39.77 -22.05 -3.04
N ALA A 167 38.92 -21.48 -2.18
CA ALA A 167 38.21 -22.23 -1.15
C ALA A 167 37.41 -23.42 -1.71
N ARG A 168 36.75 -23.26 -2.88
CA ARG A 168 36.02 -24.36 -3.54
C ARG A 168 36.94 -25.47 -4.05
N LYS A 169 38.15 -25.15 -4.51
CA LYS A 169 39.13 -26.13 -4.99
C LYS A 169 39.76 -26.94 -3.86
N GLU A 170 39.98 -26.29 -2.72
CA GLU A 170 40.62 -26.90 -1.55
C GLU A 170 39.63 -27.67 -0.66
N ALA A 171 38.33 -27.54 -0.91
CA ALA A 171 37.29 -28.19 -0.13
C ALA A 171 37.30 -29.73 -0.32
N ALA A 172 37.24 -30.48 0.78
CA ALA A 172 37.09 -31.94 0.75
C ALA A 172 35.77 -32.38 0.09
N HIS A 173 34.70 -31.60 0.28
CA HIS A 173 33.39 -31.82 -0.33
C HIS A 173 32.74 -30.50 -0.74
N VAL A 174 32.01 -30.52 -1.86
CA VAL A 174 31.19 -29.39 -2.33
C VAL A 174 29.78 -29.89 -2.56
N ILE A 175 28.81 -29.25 -1.91
CA ILE A 175 27.38 -29.57 -2.07
C ILE A 175 26.69 -28.39 -2.73
N GLU A 176 25.95 -28.67 -3.80
CA GLU A 176 25.11 -27.70 -4.49
C GLU A 176 23.66 -28.16 -4.44
N LYS A 177 22.77 -27.31 -3.94
CA LYS A 177 21.33 -27.59 -3.84
C LYS A 177 20.53 -26.36 -4.23
N ARG A 178 19.34 -26.58 -4.80
CA ARG A 178 18.35 -25.56 -5.09
C ARG A 178 17.24 -25.60 -4.06
N PHE A 179 16.90 -24.44 -3.52
CA PHE A 179 15.81 -24.27 -2.56
C PHE A 179 14.81 -23.26 -3.10
N THR A 180 13.54 -23.46 -2.76
CA THR A 180 12.44 -22.55 -3.08
C THR A 180 11.54 -22.42 -1.87
N THR A 181 10.97 -21.23 -1.68
CA THR A 181 9.95 -20.96 -0.67
C THR A 181 8.65 -20.59 -1.36
N THR A 182 7.51 -20.83 -0.71
CA THR A 182 6.21 -20.39 -1.21
C THR A 182 6.00 -18.91 -0.93
N TRP A 183 5.03 -18.32 -1.63
CA TRP A 183 4.47 -17.03 -1.24
C TRP A 183 3.68 -17.19 0.06
N VAL A 184 3.88 -16.27 0.99
CA VAL A 184 3.11 -16.18 2.23
C VAL A 184 2.54 -14.77 2.32
N THR A 185 1.59 -14.56 3.22
CA THR A 185 1.14 -13.21 3.55
C THR A 185 1.15 -13.06 5.05
N HIS A 186 1.26 -11.82 5.50
CA HIS A 186 1.40 -11.44 6.89
C HIS A 186 0.18 -11.83 7.75
N CYS A 187 -1.01 -11.93 7.14
CA CYS A 187 -2.25 -12.34 7.81
C CYS A 187 -2.54 -11.60 9.12
N CYS A 188 -2.27 -10.28 9.17
CA CYS A 188 -2.57 -9.47 10.34
C CYS A 188 -4.07 -9.54 10.68
N LEU A 189 -4.44 -9.70 11.95
CA LEU A 189 -5.86 -9.74 12.35
C LEU A 189 -6.58 -8.43 12.04
N SER A 190 -5.89 -7.29 12.16
CA SER A 190 -6.42 -6.00 11.69
C SER A 190 -6.10 -5.80 10.21
N ALA A 191 -7.13 -5.47 9.43
CA ALA A 191 -6.98 -5.06 8.03
C ALA A 191 -6.37 -3.65 7.92
N SER A 192 -5.75 -3.35 6.79
CA SER A 192 -5.15 -2.05 6.50
C SER A 192 -6.21 -0.97 6.30
N GLY A 193 -5.88 0.25 6.70
CA GLY A 193 -6.80 1.37 6.53
C GLY A 193 -6.16 2.71 6.80
N ALA A 194 -6.74 3.73 6.20
CA ALA A 194 -6.34 5.11 6.42
C ALA A 194 -7.53 6.06 6.42
N ILE A 195 -7.43 7.11 7.23
CA ILE A 195 -8.36 8.24 7.24
C ILE A 195 -7.54 9.49 7.00
N ALA A 196 -7.80 10.20 5.91
CA ALA A 196 -7.16 11.48 5.61
C ALA A 196 -8.15 12.62 5.82
N GLU A 197 -7.68 13.72 6.40
CA GLU A 197 -8.44 14.97 6.55
C GLU A 197 -7.53 16.18 6.34
N PHE A 198 -8.13 17.26 5.85
CA PHE A 198 -7.44 18.55 5.70
C PHE A 198 -8.11 19.58 6.62
N ASP A 199 -7.30 20.36 7.34
CA ASP A 199 -7.79 21.53 8.06
C ASP A 199 -8.08 22.71 7.11
N ASN A 200 -8.65 23.79 7.65
CA ASN A 200 -8.95 25.00 6.88
C ASN A 200 -7.71 25.69 6.28
N ALA A 201 -6.53 25.40 6.83
CA ALA A 201 -5.25 25.89 6.31
C ALA A 201 -4.62 24.91 5.30
N ASN A 202 -5.32 23.84 4.90
CA ASN A 202 -4.86 22.75 4.04
C ASN A 202 -3.70 21.93 4.62
N ASN A 203 -3.51 21.89 5.94
CA ASN A 203 -2.61 20.90 6.55
C ASN A 203 -3.30 19.54 6.60
N LEU A 204 -2.52 18.49 6.33
CA LEU A 204 -3.00 17.12 6.25
C LEU A 204 -2.83 16.40 7.59
N THR A 205 -3.89 15.77 8.09
CA THR A 205 -3.80 14.74 9.12
C THR A 205 -4.17 13.38 8.52
N VAL A 206 -3.37 12.35 8.76
CA VAL A 206 -3.65 10.97 8.35
C VAL A 206 -3.62 10.05 9.57
N HIS A 207 -4.74 9.40 9.85
CA HIS A 207 -4.78 8.24 10.73
C HIS A 207 -4.49 7.00 9.87
N THR A 208 -3.40 6.28 10.13
CA THR A 208 -3.08 5.04 9.39
C THR A 208 -2.39 4.03 10.31
N ASN A 209 -2.70 2.74 10.14
CA ASN A 209 -2.09 1.66 10.90
C ASN A 209 -0.70 1.29 10.33
N THR A 210 0.22 2.25 10.32
CA THR A 210 1.58 2.12 9.78
C THR A 210 2.64 1.69 10.82
N GLN A 211 3.69 1.00 10.40
CA GLN A 211 4.89 0.73 11.21
C GLN A 211 5.96 1.83 11.06
N ILE A 212 5.78 2.76 10.12
CA ILE A 212 6.79 3.75 9.70
C ILE A 212 6.27 5.20 9.72
N PRO A 213 5.68 5.70 10.83
CA PRO A 213 4.97 6.99 10.84
C PRO A 213 5.81 8.18 10.33
N SER A 214 7.11 8.24 10.64
CA SER A 214 7.99 9.32 10.18
C SER A 214 8.29 9.23 8.68
N LEU A 215 8.43 8.02 8.13
CA LEU A 215 8.63 7.83 6.69
C LEU A 215 7.32 8.13 5.94
N ALA A 216 6.19 7.64 6.45
CA ALA A 216 4.87 7.95 5.89
C ALA A 216 4.62 9.46 5.84
N GLN A 217 4.99 10.20 6.90
CA GLN A 217 4.91 11.66 6.91
C GLN A 217 5.72 12.29 5.76
N LYS A 218 6.92 11.78 5.48
CA LYS A 218 7.76 12.25 4.36
C LYS A 218 7.13 11.92 3.01
N ASP A 219 6.57 10.73 2.83
CA ASP A 219 5.94 10.34 1.57
C ASP A 219 4.64 11.12 1.29
N PHE A 220 3.85 11.38 2.32
CA PHE A 220 2.64 12.21 2.21
C PHE A 220 2.98 13.68 1.92
N LYS A 221 4.11 14.22 2.40
CA LYS A 221 4.61 15.52 1.93
C LYS A 221 4.91 15.51 0.42
N GLY A 222 5.39 14.40 -0.12
CA GLY A 222 5.52 14.20 -1.56
C GLY A 222 4.18 14.30 -2.29
N THR A 223 3.10 13.78 -1.68
CA THR A 223 1.72 13.92 -2.21
C THR A 223 1.26 15.37 -2.18
N LEU A 224 1.50 16.10 -1.09
CA LEU A 224 1.15 17.52 -1.00
C LEU A 224 1.91 18.37 -2.02
N LYS A 225 3.19 18.06 -2.27
CA LYS A 225 3.97 18.68 -3.34
C LYS A 225 3.32 18.43 -4.72
N ALA A 226 2.89 17.21 -4.99
CA ALA A 226 2.21 16.86 -6.24
C ALA A 226 0.84 17.56 -6.39
N LEU A 227 0.15 17.81 -5.27
CA LEU A 227 -1.08 18.61 -5.22
C LEU A 227 -0.85 20.13 -5.34
N GLY A 228 0.38 20.60 -5.46
CA GLY A 228 0.71 22.03 -5.58
C GLY A 228 0.67 22.79 -4.26
N ILE A 229 0.71 22.11 -3.11
CA ILE A 229 0.70 22.71 -1.76
C ILE A 229 1.91 22.24 -0.91
N PRO A 230 3.15 22.44 -1.38
CA PRO A 230 4.35 21.87 -0.77
C PRO A 230 4.65 22.37 0.65
N ASP A 231 4.22 23.57 1.00
CA ASP A 231 4.53 24.21 2.29
C ASP A 231 3.59 23.78 3.43
N LYS A 232 2.61 22.92 3.13
CA LYS A 232 1.63 22.46 4.10
C LYS A 232 2.18 21.34 4.99
N ARG A 233 1.72 21.31 6.23
CA ARG A 233 2.17 20.34 7.23
C ARG A 233 1.42 19.02 7.10
N VAL A 234 2.10 17.94 7.48
CA VAL A 234 1.54 16.59 7.57
C VAL A 234 1.65 16.10 8.99
N ARG A 235 0.55 15.62 9.57
CA ARG A 235 0.50 14.90 10.83
C ARG A 235 0.09 13.46 10.57
N VAL A 236 0.91 12.51 11.00
CA VAL A 236 0.55 11.09 10.96
C VAL A 236 0.20 10.64 12.37
N ILE A 237 -1.00 10.12 12.55
CA ILE A 237 -1.47 9.54 13.80
C ILE A 237 -1.56 8.03 13.58
N LYS A 238 -0.87 7.26 14.40
CA LYS A 238 -0.92 5.79 14.37
C LYS A 238 -1.88 5.33 15.47
N PRO A 239 -3.09 4.84 15.15
CA PRO A 239 -3.94 4.16 16.13
C PRO A 239 -3.27 2.88 16.67
N VAL A 240 -3.95 2.17 17.55
CA VAL A 240 -3.48 0.83 17.94
C VAL A 240 -3.40 -0.05 16.68
N ILE A 241 -2.33 -0.82 16.55
CA ILE A 241 -2.02 -1.66 15.39
C ILE A 241 -2.24 -3.13 15.73
N GLY A 242 -3.14 -3.80 15.01
CA GLY A 242 -3.47 -5.21 15.20
C GLY A 242 -2.57 -6.17 14.41
N GLY A 243 -1.26 -5.93 14.46
CA GLY A 243 -0.25 -6.65 13.68
C GLY A 243 0.23 -5.90 12.44
N GLY A 244 1.43 -6.26 11.97
CA GLY A 244 2.00 -5.74 10.73
C GLY A 244 2.99 -6.72 10.11
N PHE A 245 3.92 -7.25 10.91
CA PHE A 245 4.88 -8.29 10.50
C PHE A 245 5.73 -7.95 9.26
N GLY A 246 5.78 -6.68 8.85
CA GLY A 246 6.42 -6.24 7.61
C GLY A 246 5.44 -5.58 6.63
N SER A 247 4.16 -5.96 6.68
CA SER A 247 3.13 -5.52 5.72
C SER A 247 2.85 -4.02 5.76
N LYS A 248 3.30 -3.31 6.79
CA LYS A 248 3.04 -1.88 7.02
C LYS A 248 4.35 -1.08 7.17
N LEU A 249 5.45 -1.60 6.60
CA LEU A 249 6.77 -0.94 6.54
C LEU A 249 6.96 -0.02 5.32
N ASP A 250 5.94 0.10 4.48
CA ASP A 250 5.86 1.04 3.36
C ASP A 250 4.53 1.81 3.41
N THR A 251 4.44 2.88 2.61
CA THR A 251 3.14 3.47 2.25
C THR A 251 2.61 2.83 0.97
N TYR A 252 1.31 2.57 0.93
CA TYR A 252 0.64 1.94 -0.20
C TYR A 252 -0.30 2.93 -0.89
N ALA A 253 -0.85 2.51 -2.03
CA ALA A 253 -1.72 3.38 -2.81
C ALA A 253 -2.94 3.85 -2.01
N TYR A 254 -3.51 3.00 -1.15
CA TYR A 254 -4.74 3.35 -0.44
C TYR A 254 -4.58 4.55 0.49
N GLU A 255 -3.41 4.78 1.12
CA GLU A 255 -3.19 6.00 1.90
C GLU A 255 -3.17 7.24 1.01
N HIS A 256 -2.48 7.17 -0.13
CA HIS A 256 -2.41 8.26 -1.08
C HIS A 256 -3.76 8.54 -1.74
N VAL A 257 -4.54 7.49 -2.06
CA VAL A 257 -5.90 7.61 -2.58
C VAL A 257 -6.84 8.23 -1.53
N ALA A 258 -6.74 7.85 -0.25
CA ALA A 258 -7.51 8.48 0.82
C ALA A 258 -7.22 9.99 0.90
N ILE A 259 -5.94 10.39 0.79
CA ILE A 259 -5.52 11.80 0.74
C ILE A 259 -6.14 12.52 -0.46
N LEU A 260 -6.07 11.93 -1.66
CA LEU A 260 -6.60 12.52 -2.89
C LEU A 260 -8.12 12.68 -2.85
N LEU A 261 -8.83 11.67 -2.36
CA LEU A 261 -10.28 11.73 -2.15
C LEU A 261 -10.65 12.79 -1.12
N ALA A 262 -9.95 12.86 0.02
CA ALA A 262 -10.21 13.87 1.06
C ALA A 262 -9.96 15.29 0.55
N TRP A 263 -8.88 15.48 -0.24
CA TRP A 263 -8.58 16.74 -0.89
C TRP A 263 -9.69 17.18 -1.84
N ARG A 264 -10.18 16.27 -2.69
CA ARG A 264 -11.23 16.56 -3.66
C ARG A 264 -12.60 16.77 -3.01
N ALA A 265 -12.92 15.97 -1.98
CA ALA A 265 -14.20 16.00 -1.28
C ALA A 265 -14.32 17.13 -0.25
N ARG A 266 -13.18 17.68 0.20
CA ARG A 266 -13.10 18.65 1.32
C ARG A 266 -13.76 18.13 2.60
N ARG A 267 -13.66 16.82 2.82
CA ARG A 267 -14.18 16.09 3.97
C ARG A 267 -13.21 14.97 4.33
N PRO A 268 -13.18 14.51 5.59
CA PRO A 268 -12.40 13.34 5.94
C PRO A 268 -12.82 12.13 5.10
N VAL A 269 -11.88 11.32 4.63
CA VAL A 269 -12.18 10.10 3.86
C VAL A 269 -11.48 8.91 4.50
N LYS A 270 -12.25 7.87 4.84
CA LYS A 270 -11.77 6.59 5.35
C LYS A 270 -11.77 5.54 4.27
N ILE A 271 -10.61 4.97 3.97
CA ILE A 271 -10.48 3.71 3.26
C ILE A 271 -10.12 2.65 4.29
N LEU A 272 -10.92 1.59 4.35
CA LEU A 272 -10.70 0.45 5.21
C LEU A 272 -10.89 -0.80 4.37
N PHE A 273 -9.88 -1.66 4.36
CA PHE A 273 -9.96 -2.93 3.65
C PHE A 273 -10.85 -3.92 4.37
N ASP A 274 -11.58 -4.72 3.59
CA ASP A 274 -12.01 -6.02 4.05
C ASP A 274 -10.84 -7.04 3.98
N ARG A 275 -11.13 -8.30 4.32
CA ARG A 275 -10.09 -9.33 4.35
C ARG A 275 -9.59 -9.69 2.96
N GLU A 276 -10.44 -9.70 1.95
CA GLU A 276 -10.05 -10.04 0.58
C GLU A 276 -9.14 -8.94 0.01
N GLU A 277 -9.52 -7.68 0.23
CA GLU A 277 -8.69 -6.52 -0.13
C GLU A 277 -7.33 -6.53 0.57
N GLU A 278 -7.23 -6.95 1.84
CA GLU A 278 -5.92 -7.08 2.50
C GLU A 278 -5.02 -8.07 1.76
N PHE A 279 -5.56 -9.21 1.29
CA PHE A 279 -4.78 -10.21 0.56
C PHE A 279 -4.40 -9.76 -0.86
N ILE A 280 -5.28 -8.98 -1.51
CA ILE A 280 -5.06 -8.49 -2.88
C ILE A 280 -4.12 -7.29 -2.86
N ALA A 281 -4.35 -6.30 -2.00
CA ALA A 281 -3.79 -4.96 -2.12
C ALA A 281 -2.60 -4.68 -1.17
N THR A 282 -2.14 -5.67 -0.41
CA THR A 282 -0.93 -5.55 0.43
C THR A 282 0.22 -6.42 -0.06
N SER A 283 1.42 -6.15 0.47
CA SER A 283 2.60 -6.98 0.18
C SER A 283 2.45 -8.39 0.75
N THR A 284 2.97 -9.34 -0.02
CA THR A 284 3.04 -10.77 0.28
C THR A 284 4.49 -11.18 0.38
#